data_AF-A0A3C0J014-F1
#
_entry.id   AF-A0A3C0J014-F1
#
_cell.length_a   1.000
_cell.length_b   1.000
_cell.length_c   1.000
_cell.angle_alpha   90.00
_cell.angle_beta   90.00
_cell.angle_gamma   90.00
#
_symmetry.space_group_name_H-M   'P 1'
#
loop_
_entity.id
_entity.type
_entity.pdbx_description
1 polymer ?
#
loop_
_entity_poly.entity_id
_entity_poly.type
_entity_poly.pdbx_seq_one_letter_code
_entity_poly.pdbx_strand_id
1 'polypeptide(L)'
;MNPSSELRNGLDPVVHEWIDRPIETYPFLIVDAIVIKIRKGGRVRSQSVLMATGVNPEGIREILGLWLADSEKEDSWRDWVS
;
A
#
# COMPACT_ATOMS: atom_id res chain seq x y z
N MET A 1 -20.28 20.56 -6.81
CA MET A 1 -19.00 19.82 -6.67
C MET A 1 -18.77 19.58 -5.17
N ASN A 2 -18.40 18.38 -4.73
CA ASN A 2 -18.22 18.11 -3.29
C ASN A 2 -16.78 18.50 -2.90
N PRO A 3 -16.55 19.39 -1.92
CA PRO A 3 -15.20 19.82 -1.51
C PRO A 3 -14.28 18.66 -1.06
N SER A 4 -14.83 17.50 -0.68
CA SER A 4 -14.03 16.30 -0.39
C SER A 4 -13.38 15.68 -1.63
N SER A 5 -13.94 15.91 -2.83
CA SER A 5 -13.38 15.42 -4.09
C SER A 5 -12.19 16.24 -4.58
N GLU A 6 -12.17 17.55 -4.33
CA GLU A 6 -11.04 18.41 -4.73
C GLU A 6 -9.80 18.14 -3.86
N LEU A 7 -9.99 17.94 -2.55
CA LEU A 7 -8.90 17.53 -1.66
C LEU A 7 -8.30 16.18 -2.05
N ARG A 8 -9.14 15.24 -2.52
CA ARG A 8 -8.67 13.94 -3.02
C ARG A 8 -7.89 14.09 -4.32
N ASN A 9 -8.40 14.86 -5.28
CA ASN A 9 -7.75 15.03 -6.58
C ASN A 9 -6.35 15.68 -6.46
N GLY A 10 -6.14 16.52 -5.43
CA GLY A 10 -4.82 17.08 -5.14
C GLY A 10 -3.79 16.08 -4.63
N LEU A 11 -4.23 14.91 -4.12
CA LEU A 11 -3.34 13.86 -3.64
C LEU A 11 -2.88 12.90 -4.74
N ASP A 12 -3.65 12.76 -5.82
CA ASP A 12 -3.34 11.82 -6.90
C ASP A 12 -1.90 12.02 -7.45
N PRO A 13 -1.43 13.25 -7.75
CA PRO A 13 -0.05 13.45 -8.21
C PRO A 13 1.01 13.04 -7.19
N VAL A 14 0.79 13.35 -5.90
CA VAL A 14 1.71 13.00 -4.81
C VAL A 14 1.77 11.49 -4.60
N VAL A 15 0.62 10.82 -4.69
CA VAL A 15 0.54 9.36 -4.61
C VAL A 15 1.25 8.71 -5.80
N HIS A 16 1.06 9.22 -7.01
CA HIS A 16 1.74 8.72 -8.20
C HIS A 16 3.27 8.90 -8.10
N GLU A 17 3.73 10.08 -7.71
CA GLU A 17 5.16 10.33 -7.49
C GLU A 17 5.75 9.38 -6.44
N TRP A 18 5.01 9.11 -5.35
CA TRP A 18 5.43 8.15 -4.33
C TRP A 18 5.48 6.72 -4.87
N ILE A 19 4.50 6.28 -5.67
CA ILE A 19 4.48 4.94 -6.26
C ILE A 19 5.62 4.74 -7.27
N ASP A 20 5.88 5.77 -8.10
CA ASP A 20 6.84 5.68 -9.21
C ASP A 20 8.29 5.97 -8.79
N ARG A 21 8.52 6.35 -7.52
CA ARG A 21 9.86 6.65 -7.03
C ARG A 21 10.76 5.41 -7.11
N PRO A 22 12.05 5.56 -7.46
CA PRO A 22 12.98 4.44 -7.46
C PRO A 22 13.13 3.88 -6.03
N ILE A 23 13.15 2.55 -5.92
CA ILE A 23 13.44 1.86 -4.66
C ILE A 23 14.96 1.75 -4.50
N GLU A 24 15.47 2.27 -3.38
CA GLU A 24 16.89 2.19 -3.04
C GLU A 24 17.26 0.83 -2.40
N THR A 25 18.49 0.70 -1.90
CA THR A 25 18.94 -0.52 -1.22
C THR A 25 18.52 -0.49 0.25
N TYR A 26 17.76 -1.49 0.68
CA TYR A 26 17.33 -1.65 2.07
C TYR A 26 17.94 -2.93 2.66
N PRO A 27 18.82 -2.86 3.68
CA PRO A 27 19.38 -4.05 4.32
C PRO A 27 18.35 -4.97 4.99
N PHE A 28 17.18 -4.44 5.36
CA PHE A 28 16.09 -5.23 5.92
C PHE A 28 14.76 -4.87 5.28
N LEU A 29 13.93 -5.89 5.09
CA LEU A 29 12.54 -5.77 4.68
C LEU A 29 11.64 -6.37 5.75
N ILE A 30 10.56 -5.65 6.07
CA ILE A 30 9.49 -6.10 6.95
C ILE A 30 8.21 -6.11 6.11
N VAL A 31 7.50 -7.23 6.13
CA VAL A 31 6.20 -7.38 5.49
C VAL A 31 5.11 -7.50 6.55
N ASP A 32 4.01 -6.80 6.34
CA ASP A 32 2.86 -6.81 7.26
C ASP A 32 1.54 -6.74 6.49
N ALA A 33 0.44 -7.17 7.11
CA ALA A 33 -0.89 -7.09 6.55
C ALA A 33 -1.90 -6.52 7.54
N ILE A 34 -2.76 -5.61 7.05
CA ILE A 34 -3.86 -5.04 7.83
C ILE A 34 -5.18 -5.33 7.13
N VAL A 35 -6.13 -5.94 7.84
CA VAL A 35 -7.49 -6.14 7.34
C VAL A 35 -8.33 -4.88 7.56
N ILE A 36 -8.81 -4.29 6.48
CA ILE A 36 -9.68 -3.12 6.49
C ILE A 36 -11.09 -3.46 5.98
N LYS A 37 -12.10 -2.69 6.42
CA LYS A 37 -13.46 -2.79 5.89
C LYS A 37 -13.68 -1.75 4.80
N ILE A 38 -13.93 -2.21 3.57
CA ILE A 38 -14.20 -1.34 2.42
C ILE A 38 -15.63 -1.52 1.92
N ARG A 39 -16.24 -0.45 1.39
CA ARG A 39 -17.55 -0.52 0.73
C ARG A 39 -17.36 -0.57 -0.79
N LYS A 40 -17.73 -1.69 -1.42
CA LYS A 40 -17.63 -1.92 -2.87
C LYS A 40 -18.93 -2.54 -3.37
N GLY A 41 -19.53 -1.97 -4.42
CA GLY A 41 -20.81 -2.45 -4.97
C GLY A 41 -21.96 -2.47 -3.95
N GLY A 42 -22.04 -1.45 -3.09
CA GLY A 42 -23.11 -1.33 -2.07
C GLY A 42 -22.97 -2.25 -0.84
N ARG A 43 -21.94 -3.10 -0.77
CA ARG A 43 -21.70 -4.02 0.36
C ARG A 43 -20.37 -3.71 1.04
N VAL A 44 -20.31 -3.89 2.36
CA VAL A 44 -19.07 -3.78 3.14
C VAL A 44 -18.39 -5.15 3.16
N ARG A 45 -17.09 -5.19 2.82
CA ARG A 45 -16.28 -6.41 2.78
C ARG A 45 -14.95 -6.16 3.47
N SER A 46 -14.34 -7.23 4.00
CA SER A 46 -12.94 -7.19 4.40
C SER A 46 -12.05 -7.24 3.16
N GLN A 47 -10.99 -6.42 3.14
CA GLN A 47 -9.84 -6.57 2.25
C GLN A 47 -8.57 -6.46 3.07
N SER A 48 -7.49 -7.05 2.57
CA SER A 48 -6.18 -6.98 3.20
C SER A 48 -5.31 -5.97 2.47
N VAL A 49 -4.69 -5.07 3.23
CA VAL A 49 -3.62 -4.20 2.75
C VAL A 49 -2.31 -4.89 3.12
N LEU A 50 -1.59 -5.38 2.12
CA LEU A 50 -0.22 -5.87 2.27
C LEU A 50 0.73 -4.67 2.21
N MET A 51 1.76 -4.66 3.06
CA MET A 51 2.68 -3.53 3.19
C MET A 51 4.13 -4.01 3.22
N ALA A 52 4.98 -3.38 2.41
CA ALA A 52 6.45 -3.49 2.51
C ALA A 52 6.99 -2.29 3.27
N THR A 53 7.81 -2.55 4.29
CA THR A 53 8.61 -1.54 4.98
C THR A 53 10.09 -1.90 4.86
N GLY A 54 10.87 -1.00 4.27
CA GLY A 54 12.33 -1.10 4.23
C GLY A 54 12.95 -0.42 5.45
N VAL A 55 14.03 -0.98 5.97
CA VAL A 55 14.91 -0.28 6.90
C VAL A 55 16.18 0.09 6.14
N ASN A 56 16.46 1.39 6.00
CA ASN A 56 17.62 1.87 5.26
C ASN A 56 18.93 1.69 6.08
N PRO A 57 20.11 1.93 5.49
CA PRO A 57 21.40 1.79 6.20
C PRO A 57 21.52 2.64 7.48
N GLU A 58 20.79 3.75 7.57
CA GLU A 58 20.73 4.63 8.75
C GLU A 58 19.77 4.11 9.84
N GLY A 59 19.08 2.99 9.59
CA GLY A 59 18.11 2.39 10.52
C GLY A 59 16.71 3.01 10.45
N ILE A 60 16.44 3.85 9.45
CA ILE A 60 15.15 4.54 9.26
C ILE A 60 14.19 3.62 8.52
N ARG A 61 12.95 3.55 9.00
CA ARG A 61 11.88 2.76 8.40
C ARG A 61 11.11 3.59 7.37
N GLU A 62 10.91 3.02 6.19
CA GLU A 62 10.17 3.63 5.10
C GLU A 62 9.19 2.65 4.49
N ILE A 63 7.95 3.08 4.25
CA ILE A 63 6.97 2.26 3.52
C ILE A 63 7.34 2.28 2.05
N LEU A 64 7.67 1.12 1.49
CA LEU A 64 8.10 0.97 0.10
C LEU A 64 6.91 0.77 -0.84
N GLY A 65 5.85 0.14 -0.34
CA GLY A 65 4.70 -0.17 -1.16
C GLY A 65 3.54 -0.70 -0.34
N LEU A 66 2.35 -0.55 -0.92
CA LEU A 66 1.09 -1.07 -0.41
C LEU A 66 0.37 -1.81 -1.53
N TRP A 67 -0.28 -2.93 -1.19
CA TRP A 67 -1.07 -3.70 -2.15
C TRP A 67 -2.39 -4.14 -1.55
N LEU A 68 -3.48 -3.95 -2.29
CA LEU A 68 -4.80 -4.43 -1.89
C LEU A 68 -5.03 -5.86 -2.41
N ALA A 69 -5.25 -6.78 -1.48
CA ALA A 69 -5.60 -8.16 -1.78
C ALA A 69 -7.02 -8.47 -1.32
N ASP A 70 -7.73 -9.29 -2.11
CA ASP A 70 -9.06 -9.78 -1.75
C ASP A 70 -9.02 -10.82 -0.61
N SER A 71 -7.84 -11.35 -0.25
CA SER A 71 -7.63 -12.20 0.93
C SER A 71 -6.14 -12.29 1.36
N GLU A 72 -5.85 -12.66 2.61
CA GLU A 72 -4.50 -12.94 3.16
C GLU A 72 -3.92 -14.30 2.77
N LYS A 73 -4.34 -14.87 1.63
CA LYS A 73 -3.85 -16.18 1.21
C LYS A 73 -2.40 -16.08 0.73
N GLU A 74 -1.66 -17.18 0.86
CA GLU A 74 -0.27 -17.31 0.38
C GLU A 74 -0.10 -16.84 -1.07
N ASP A 75 -1.12 -17.10 -1.91
CA ASP A 75 -1.18 -16.67 -3.31
C ASP A 75 -1.08 -15.14 -3.46
N SER A 76 -1.71 -14.36 -2.57
CA SER A 76 -1.70 -12.90 -2.63
C SER A 76 -0.31 -12.30 -2.37
N TRP A 77 0.51 -12.96 -1.54
CA TRP A 77 1.89 -12.55 -1.29
C TRP A 77 2.81 -12.95 -2.44
N ARG A 78 2.57 -14.11 -3.06
CA ARG A 78 3.32 -14.55 -4.25
C ARG A 78 3.11 -13.60 -5.43
N ASP A 79 1.86 -13.24 -5.72
CA ASP A 79 1.51 -12.32 -6.81
C ASP A 79 2.11 -10.91 -6.61
N TRP A 80 2.39 -10.52 -5.36
CA TRP A 80 2.95 -9.20 -5.05
C TRP A 80 4.48 -9.16 -5.11
N VAL A 81 5.16 -10.28 -4.87
CA VAL A 81 6.63 -10.38 -4.83
C VAL A 81 7.22 -10.92 -6.14
N SER A 82 6.41 -11.56 -7.00
CA SER A 82 6.82 -12.05 -8.34
C SER A 82 6.79 -10.97 -9.40
#